data_AF-A0A7S1QJK8-F1
#
_entry.id   AF-A0A7S1QJK8-F1
#
_cell.length_a   1.000
_cell.length_b   1.000
_cell.length_c   1.000
_cell.angle_alpha   90.00
_cell.angle_beta   90.00
_cell.angle_gamma   90.00
#
_symmetry.space_group_name_H-M   'P 1'
#
loop_
_entity.id
_entity.type
_entity.pdbx_description
1 polymer ?
#
loop_
_entity_poly.entity_id
_entity_poly.type
_entity_poly.pdbx_seq_one_letter_code
_entity_poly.pdbx_strand_id
1 'polypeptide(L)'
;AELRLVGSPPRPEAFAGASWVFVLAPLTADRLERGRALIDAARAAGVESAALLSVVGAGPDAPSSLGAYYSLELHLASAWQKSNFVVLRTFFYQQNLLLWAADARRTGALHLPLSTGCFAPLY
;
A
#
# COMPACT_ATOMS: atom_id res chain seq x y z
N ALA A 1 6.52 -5.71 -19.82
CA ALA A 1 6.61 -4.56 -18.91
C ALA A 1 8.07 -4.14 -18.83
N GLU A 2 8.38 -2.86 -18.96
CA GLU A 2 9.73 -2.33 -18.77
C GLU A 2 10.03 -2.26 -17.28
N LEU A 3 11.16 -2.80 -16.83
CA LEU A 3 11.61 -2.67 -15.45
C LEU A 3 12.57 -1.48 -15.35
N ARG A 4 12.22 -0.48 -14.55
CA ARG A 4 13.07 0.66 -14.24
C ARG A 4 13.44 0.64 -12.76
N LEU A 5 14.74 0.76 -12.46
CA LEU A 5 15.19 0.96 -11.09
C LEU A 5 14.94 2.42 -10.69
N VAL A 6 14.15 2.61 -9.64
CA VAL A 6 13.81 3.94 -9.12
C VAL A 6 14.71 4.22 -7.92
N GLY A 7 15.47 5.32 -8.00
CA GLY A 7 16.35 5.77 -6.91
C GLY A 7 15.58 6.21 -5.66
N SER A 8 16.30 6.47 -4.58
CA SER A 8 15.77 7.09 -3.36
C SER A 8 16.52 8.42 -3.10
N PRO A 9 15.88 9.59 -3.27
CA PRO A 9 14.48 9.77 -3.66
C PRO A 9 14.21 9.46 -5.15
N PRO A 10 12.97 9.07 -5.49
CA PRO A 10 12.55 8.90 -6.89
C PRO A 10 12.63 10.24 -7.62
N ARG A 11 13.11 10.20 -8.88
CA ARG A 11 13.09 11.36 -9.77
C ARG A 11 11.92 11.27 -10.75
N PRO A 12 11.32 12.39 -11.20
CA PRO A 12 10.17 12.38 -12.09
C PRO A 12 10.39 11.60 -13.40
N GLU A 13 11.62 11.56 -13.92
CA GLU A 13 11.95 10.90 -15.19
C GLU A 13 11.70 9.38 -15.14
N ALA A 14 11.68 8.79 -13.95
CA ALA A 14 11.32 7.38 -13.77
C ALA A 14 9.89 7.07 -14.27
N PHE A 15 9.00 8.07 -14.21
CA PHE A 15 7.59 7.99 -14.59
C PHE A 15 7.31 8.54 -16.00
N ALA A 16 8.34 8.96 -16.74
CA ALA A 16 8.17 9.51 -18.09
C ALA A 16 7.45 8.52 -19.01
N GLY A 17 6.38 9.00 -19.66
CA GLY A 17 5.55 8.22 -20.57
C GLY A 17 4.43 7.42 -19.90
N ALA A 18 4.31 7.43 -18.57
CA ALA A 18 3.23 6.74 -17.88
C ALA A 18 1.95 7.61 -17.84
N SER A 19 0.84 7.08 -18.37
CA SER A 19 -0.48 7.72 -18.25
C SER A 19 -1.10 7.52 -16.85
N TRP A 20 -0.74 6.43 -16.18
CA TRP A 20 -1.19 6.14 -14.82
C TRP A 20 -0.12 5.42 -14.01
N VAL A 21 -0.21 5.52 -12.67
CA VAL A 21 0.68 4.82 -11.73
C VAL A 21 -0.09 4.01 -10.70
N PHE A 22 0.47 2.86 -10.31
CA PHE A 22 0.06 2.13 -9.11
C PHE A 22 1.16 2.24 -8.06
N VAL A 23 0.88 2.95 -6.98
CA VAL A 23 1.82 3.23 -5.90
C VAL A 23 1.72 2.15 -4.83
N LEU A 24 2.84 1.48 -4.60
CA LEU A 24 3.04 0.52 -3.52
C LEU A 24 4.15 1.02 -2.60
N ALA A 25 3.79 1.55 -1.43
CA ALA A 25 4.78 1.95 -0.43
C ALA A 25 5.35 0.69 0.28
N PRO A 26 6.67 0.59 0.47
CA PRO A 26 7.29 -0.59 1.07
C PRO A 26 6.90 -0.77 2.54
N LEU A 27 6.92 -2.02 3.02
CA LEU A 27 6.72 -2.35 4.44
C LEU A 27 8.02 -2.15 5.22
N THR A 28 8.43 -0.90 5.36
CA THR A 28 9.62 -0.46 6.10
C THR A 28 9.28 0.69 7.04
N ALA A 29 10.18 1.04 7.97
CA ALA A 29 9.95 2.12 8.95
C ALA A 29 9.73 3.48 8.27
N ASP A 30 10.37 3.70 7.13
CA ASP A 30 10.30 4.91 6.29
C ASP A 30 9.19 4.85 5.22
N ARG A 31 8.22 3.93 5.35
CA ARG A 31 7.07 3.76 4.43
C ARG A 31 6.41 5.07 4.02
N LEU A 32 6.12 5.93 4.99
CA LEU A 32 5.41 7.19 4.75
C LEU A 32 6.24 8.13 3.89
N GLU A 33 7.51 8.29 4.22
CA GLU A 33 8.45 9.13 3.46
C GLU A 33 8.60 8.60 2.03
N ARG A 34 8.86 7.30 1.87
CA ARG A 34 9.02 6.67 0.56
C ARG A 34 7.76 6.74 -0.29
N GLY A 35 6.59 6.51 0.31
CA GLY A 35 5.31 6.59 -0.39
C GLY A 35 5.00 8.01 -0.86
N ARG A 36 5.26 9.03 -0.04
CA ARG A 36 5.11 10.44 -0.42
C ARG A 36 6.03 10.80 -1.58
N ALA A 37 7.30 10.41 -1.50
CA ALA A 37 8.25 10.71 -2.55
C ALA A 37 7.85 10.07 -3.90
N LEU A 38 7.31 8.84 -3.90
CA LEU A 38 6.78 8.21 -5.11
C LEU A 38 5.58 8.97 -5.70
N ILE A 39 4.65 9.39 -4.84
CA ILE A 39 3.49 10.21 -5.23
C ILE A 39 3.96 11.53 -5.84
N ASP A 40 4.87 12.23 -5.17
CA ASP A 40 5.35 13.55 -5.59
C ASP A 40 6.09 13.47 -6.92
N ALA A 41 6.97 12.48 -7.08
CA ALA A 41 7.70 12.27 -8.33
C ALA A 41 6.78 11.91 -9.50
N ALA A 42 5.78 11.05 -9.29
CA ALA A 42 4.80 10.72 -10.33
C ALA A 42 3.94 11.94 -10.69
N ARG A 43 3.52 12.73 -9.70
CA ARG A 43 2.75 13.95 -9.94
C ARG A 43 3.54 15.00 -10.72
N ALA A 44 4.82 15.17 -10.36
CA ALA A 44 5.75 16.08 -11.02
C ALA A 44 6.07 15.65 -12.46
N ALA A 45 6.05 14.35 -12.75
CA ALA A 45 6.20 13.81 -14.10
C ALA A 45 4.97 14.01 -14.99
N GLY A 46 3.87 14.56 -14.45
CA GLY A 46 2.65 14.82 -15.19
C GLY A 46 1.75 13.59 -15.38
N VAL A 47 1.91 12.55 -14.56
CA VAL A 47 1.04 11.36 -14.62
C VAL A 47 -0.42 11.76 -14.34
N GLU A 48 -1.32 11.38 -15.23
CA GLU A 48 -2.71 11.82 -15.20
C GLU A 48 -3.52 11.16 -14.10
N SER A 49 -3.30 9.86 -13.85
CA SER A 49 -4.08 9.07 -12.90
C SER A 49 -3.22 8.25 -11.93
N ALA A 50 -3.69 8.06 -10.70
CA ALA A 50 -2.96 7.30 -9.69
C ALA A 50 -3.84 6.34 -8.90
N ALA A 51 -3.33 5.14 -8.64
CA ALA A 51 -3.92 4.18 -7.72
C ALA A 51 -2.94 3.94 -6.56
N LEU A 52 -3.42 3.98 -5.32
CA LEU A 52 -2.60 3.69 -4.13
C LEU A 52 -3.07 2.40 -3.49
N LEU A 53 -2.14 1.49 -3.20
CA LEU A 53 -2.43 0.36 -2.32
C LEU A 53 -2.43 0.82 -0.86
N SER A 54 -3.61 0.79 -0.25
CA SER A 54 -3.83 1.01 1.17
C SER A 54 -4.36 -0.25 1.85
N VAL A 55 -4.87 -0.13 3.06
CA VAL A 55 -5.34 -1.24 3.89
C VAL A 55 -6.67 -0.91 4.55
N VAL A 56 -7.51 -1.92 4.72
CA VAL A 56 -8.76 -1.78 5.49
C VAL A 56 -8.44 -1.37 6.93
N GLY A 57 -9.26 -0.48 7.50
CA GLY A 57 -9.05 0.08 8.83
C GLY A 57 -8.17 1.34 8.86
N ALA A 58 -7.61 1.77 7.73
CA ALA A 58 -6.97 3.08 7.62
C ALA A 58 -8.01 4.21 7.80
N GLY A 59 -7.73 5.14 8.72
CA GLY A 59 -8.61 6.24 9.08
C GLY A 59 -8.05 7.08 10.24
N PRO A 60 -8.77 8.12 10.67
CA PRO A 60 -8.34 9.02 11.76
C PRO A 60 -8.08 8.28 13.08
N ASP A 61 -8.89 7.28 13.39
CA ASP A 61 -8.83 6.51 14.64
C ASP A 61 -8.07 5.18 14.48
N ALA A 62 -7.30 5.04 13.39
CA ALA A 62 -6.58 3.81 13.12
C ALA A 62 -5.42 3.59 14.12
N PRO A 63 -5.10 2.33 14.48
CA PRO A 63 -3.90 2.04 15.26
C PRO A 63 -2.64 2.62 14.61
N SER A 64 -1.60 2.87 15.41
CA SER A 64 -0.33 3.44 14.94
C SER A 64 0.31 2.64 13.79
N SER A 65 0.14 1.31 13.79
CA SER A 65 0.60 0.42 12.71
C SER A 65 -0.04 0.71 11.34
N LEU A 66 -1.21 1.36 11.31
CA LEU A 66 -1.93 1.73 10.09
C LEU A 66 -1.83 3.23 9.77
N GLY A 67 -1.26 4.05 10.66
CA GLY A 67 -1.24 5.52 10.49
C GLY A 67 -0.53 5.99 9.21
N ALA A 68 0.52 5.29 8.80
CA ALA A 68 1.24 5.59 7.56
C ALA A 68 0.36 5.38 6.31
N TYR A 69 -0.55 4.41 6.32
CA TYR A 69 -1.46 4.17 5.21
C TYR A 69 -2.44 5.33 5.06
N TYR A 70 -3.12 5.72 6.14
CA TYR A 70 -4.06 6.84 6.10
C TYR A 70 -3.39 8.16 5.71
N SER A 71 -2.18 8.40 6.22
CA SER A 71 -1.38 9.57 5.85
C SER A 71 -1.02 9.61 4.35
N LEU A 72 -0.78 8.46 3.72
CA LEU A 72 -0.55 8.35 2.28
C LEU A 72 -1.84 8.54 1.47
N GLU A 73 -2.99 8.09 1.97
CA GLU A 73 -4.28 8.34 1.32
C GLU A 73 -4.59 9.85 1.25
N LEU A 74 -4.36 10.57 2.34
CA LEU A 74 -4.51 12.02 2.40
C LEU A 74 -3.53 12.72 1.46
N HIS A 75 -2.28 12.24 1.40
CA HIS A 75 -1.26 12.79 0.52
C HIS A 75 -1.64 12.61 -0.96
N LEU A 76 -2.08 11.42 -1.36
CA LEU A 76 -2.57 11.13 -2.71
C LEU A 76 -3.75 12.05 -3.08
N ALA A 77 -4.71 12.20 -2.15
CA ALA A 77 -5.88 13.05 -2.36
C ALA A 77 -5.54 14.53 -2.50
N SER A 78 -4.40 14.98 -1.93
CA SER A 78 -3.89 16.34 -2.12
C SER A 78 -3.16 16.52 -3.46
N ALA A 79 -2.62 15.44 -4.03
CA ALA A 79 -1.82 15.48 -5.25
C ALA A 79 -2.67 15.37 -6.55
N TRP A 80 -3.80 14.66 -6.52
CA TRP A 80 -4.70 14.48 -7.67
C TRP A 80 -6.14 14.96 -7.39
N GLN A 81 -6.82 15.34 -8.46
CA GLN A 81 -8.27 15.55 -8.43
C GLN A 81 -8.99 14.22 -8.14
N LYS A 82 -10.13 14.28 -7.45
CA LYS A 82 -10.90 13.09 -7.02
C LYS A 82 -11.29 12.14 -8.16
N SER A 83 -11.47 12.64 -9.38
CA SER A 83 -11.76 11.83 -10.58
C SER A 83 -10.55 11.05 -11.12
N ASN A 84 -9.34 11.41 -10.68
CA ASN A 84 -8.08 10.94 -11.25
C ASN A 84 -7.27 10.09 -10.26
N PHE A 85 -7.84 9.73 -9.12
CA PHE A 85 -7.20 8.77 -8.23
C PHE A 85 -8.15 7.77 -7.62
N VAL A 86 -7.61 6.63 -7.23
CA VAL A 86 -8.30 5.62 -6.44
C VAL A 86 -7.41 5.12 -5.31
N VAL A 87 -8.02 4.87 -4.16
CA VAL A 87 -7.37 4.19 -3.03
C VAL A 87 -7.94 2.77 -2.95
N LEU A 88 -7.07 1.78 -3.12
CA LEU A 88 -7.43 0.36 -3.00
C LEU A 88 -7.10 -0.11 -1.59
N ARG A 89 -8.12 -0.31 -0.74
CA ARG A 89 -7.94 -0.85 0.60
C ARG A 89 -8.06 -2.36 0.58
N THR A 90 -6.95 -3.07 0.76
CA THR A 90 -6.96 -4.54 0.79
C THR A 90 -7.14 -5.10 2.19
N PHE A 91 -7.65 -6.32 2.24
CA PHE A 91 -7.66 -7.17 3.44
C PHE A 91 -6.36 -7.96 3.54
N PHE A 92 -6.29 -8.83 4.56
CA PHE A 92 -5.20 -9.77 4.78
C PHE A 92 -4.99 -10.70 3.57
N TYR A 93 -3.75 -10.88 3.11
CA TYR A 93 -3.45 -11.78 1.98
C TYR A 93 -3.41 -13.24 2.41
N GLN A 94 -4.08 -14.14 1.67
CA GLN A 94 -4.14 -15.57 1.98
C GLN A 94 -2.75 -16.21 2.03
N GLN A 95 -1.83 -15.78 1.17
CA GLN A 95 -0.43 -16.23 1.18
C GLN A 95 0.29 -16.01 2.51
N ASN A 96 -0.11 -14.99 3.30
CA ASN A 96 0.49 -14.75 4.61
C ASN A 96 0.17 -15.87 5.60
N LEU A 97 -0.86 -16.70 5.38
CA LEU A 97 -1.14 -17.88 6.21
C LEU A 97 0.04 -18.87 6.23
N LEU A 98 0.89 -18.85 5.20
CA LEU A 98 2.09 -19.67 5.14
C LEU A 98 3.12 -19.33 6.23
N LEU A 99 3.06 -18.13 6.81
CA LEU A 99 3.92 -17.72 7.93
C LEU A 99 3.74 -18.61 9.17
N TRP A 100 2.55 -19.20 9.35
CA TRP A 100 2.25 -20.10 10.47
C TRP A 100 2.24 -21.58 10.09
N ALA A 101 2.58 -21.93 8.84
CA ALA A 101 2.44 -23.30 8.35
C ALA A 101 3.22 -24.33 9.18
N ALA A 102 4.40 -23.96 9.71
CA ALA A 102 5.17 -24.84 10.57
C ALA A 102 4.50 -25.08 11.93
N ASP A 103 3.97 -24.03 12.56
CA ASP A 103 3.28 -24.14 13.85
C ASP A 103 1.96 -24.90 13.71
N ALA A 104 1.21 -24.62 12.66
CA ALA A 104 -0.04 -25.31 12.36
C ALA A 104 0.16 -26.81 12.13
N ARG A 105 1.24 -27.21 11.43
CA ARG A 105 1.60 -28.64 11.30
C ARG A 105 1.95 -29.30 12.63
N ARG A 106 2.58 -28.56 13.55
CA ARG A 106 3.03 -29.07 14.84
C ARG A 106 1.89 -29.22 15.84
N THR A 107 0.97 -28.26 15.86
CA THR A 107 -0.08 -28.13 16.88
C THR A 107 -1.45 -28.63 16.40
N GLY A 108 -1.64 -28.78 15.08
CA GLY A 108 -2.94 -29.09 14.48
C GLY A 108 -3.91 -27.91 14.46
N ALA A 109 -3.47 -26.70 14.83
CA ALA A 109 -4.32 -25.52 14.94
C ALA A 109 -3.62 -24.27 14.39
N LEU A 110 -4.42 -23.32 13.87
CA LEU A 110 -3.94 -22.01 13.45
C LEU A 110 -4.25 -20.97 14.54
N HIS A 111 -3.22 -20.56 15.28
CA HIS A 111 -3.36 -19.59 16.37
C HIS A 111 -3.30 -18.15 15.83
N LEU A 112 -4.46 -17.55 15.57
CA LEU A 112 -4.60 -16.15 15.16
C LEU A 112 -5.30 -15.33 16.24
N PRO A 113 -4.96 -14.04 16.42
CA PRO A 113 -5.63 -13.15 17.37
C PRO A 113 -7.00 -12.68 16.82
N LEU A 114 -7.89 -13.61 16.49
CA LEU A 114 -9.23 -13.33 16.00
C LEU A 114 -10.22 -13.54 17.15
N SER A 115 -11.07 -12.53 17.43
CA SER A 115 -12.00 -12.59 18.57
C SER A 115 -13.31 -13.29 18.20
N THR A 116 -14.04 -12.82 17.18
CA THR A 116 -15.32 -13.42 16.71
C THR A 116 -15.73 -13.02 15.28
N GLY A 117 -14.88 -12.29 14.55
CA GLY A 117 -15.22 -11.76 13.22
C GLY A 117 -15.04 -12.78 12.08
N CYS A 118 -15.78 -12.59 11.00
CA CYS A 118 -15.53 -13.31 9.75
C CYS A 118 -14.15 -12.92 9.19
N PHE A 119 -13.27 -13.91 9.02
CA PHE A 119 -11.96 -13.74 8.41
C PHE A 119 -12.04 -14.08 6.92
N ALA A 120 -11.96 -13.07 6.06
CA ALA A 120 -12.04 -13.19 4.60
C ALA A 120 -10.71 -12.73 3.96
N PRO A 121 -9.68 -13.58 3.92
CA PRO A 121 -8.42 -13.23 3.29
C PRO A 121 -8.59 -13.10 1.76
N LEU A 122 -7.81 -12.20 1.17
CA LEU A 122 -7.74 -12.01 -0.28
C LEU A 122 -6.87 -13.13 -0.90
N TYR A 123 -7.41 -13.81 -1.91
CA TYR A 123 -6.71 -14.83 -2.69
C TYR A 123 -5.62 -14.22 -3.60
#